data_AF-A0A2H0HEE3-F1
#
_entry.id   AF-A0A2H0HEE3-F1
#
_cell.length_a   1.000
_cell.length_b   1.000
_cell.length_c   1.000
_cell.angle_alpha   90.00
_cell.angle_beta   90.00
_cell.angle_gamma   90.00
#
_symmetry.space_group_name_H-M   'P 1'
#
loop_
_entity.id
_entity.type
_entity.pdbx_description
1 polymer ?
#
loop_
_entity_poly.entity_id
_entity_poly.type
_entity_poly.pdbx_seq_one_letter_code
_entity_poly.pdbx_strand_id
1 'polypeptide(L)'
;MKIKYLIILLVVTTAISCGSGNQGADTDKSTEQKAGEATVHDPMKNKGIGPVKNLVIANEIDMEMAAKGEEIYNLKCKACHKPTEKFIGPAPKGVLDRRTPEWVMNMILNPEIMIKEDPDAKALLIEYNMAPMANQGITEEEARVMLEYFRTL
;
A
#
# COMPACT_ATOMS: atom_id res chain seq x y z
N MET A 1 2.69 -34.25 -47.98
CA MET A 1 2.66 -35.73 -47.79
C MET A 1 2.76 -35.98 -46.30
N LYS A 2 1.64 -36.24 -45.61
CA LYS A 2 0.98 -37.54 -45.35
C LYS A 2 1.75 -38.42 -44.34
N ILE A 3 1.23 -38.47 -43.10
CA ILE A 3 1.11 -39.58 -42.12
C ILE A 3 0.27 -38.93 -40.99
N LYS A 4 -1.05 -39.08 -40.79
CA LYS A 4 -2.04 -40.18 -40.82
C LYS A 4 -1.84 -41.27 -39.73
N TYR A 5 -2.56 -41.04 -38.61
CA TYR A 5 -3.38 -41.95 -37.77
C TYR A 5 -2.83 -43.30 -37.32
N LEU A 6 -2.93 -43.60 -36.01
CA LEU A 6 -3.72 -44.70 -35.41
C LEU A 6 -3.46 -44.70 -33.88
N ILE A 7 -4.41 -44.41 -32.96
CA ILE A 7 -5.61 -45.18 -32.52
C ILE A 7 -5.27 -46.34 -31.53
N ILE A 8 -6.17 -46.51 -30.52
CA ILE A 8 -6.45 -47.71 -29.66
C ILE A 8 -5.52 -47.91 -28.44
N LEU A 9 -5.93 -48.23 -27.20
CA LEU A 9 -7.18 -48.66 -26.53
C LEU A 9 -6.99 -48.45 -25.00
N LEU A 10 -7.93 -47.84 -24.25
CA LEU A 10 -8.86 -48.44 -23.27
C LEU A 10 -8.31 -49.53 -22.33
N VAL A 11 -8.34 -49.28 -21.00
CA VAL A 11 -8.91 -50.22 -20.02
C VAL A 11 -9.56 -49.42 -18.87
N VAL A 12 -10.88 -49.58 -18.76
CA VAL A 12 -11.72 -49.24 -17.60
C VAL A 12 -11.78 -50.48 -16.73
N THR A 13 -11.57 -50.36 -15.41
CA THR A 13 -12.26 -51.21 -14.41
C THR A 13 -12.36 -50.50 -13.06
N THR A 14 -13.60 -50.33 -12.64
CA THR A 14 -14.12 -49.88 -11.34
C THR A 14 -14.00 -50.96 -10.26
N ALA A 15 -13.84 -50.59 -8.98
CA ALA A 15 -14.86 -50.77 -7.93
C ALA A 15 -14.32 -50.61 -6.50
N ILE A 16 -14.94 -49.65 -5.78
CA ILE A 16 -15.54 -49.74 -4.43
C ILE A 16 -14.65 -50.20 -3.26
N SER A 17 -14.45 -49.29 -2.30
CA SER A 17 -14.52 -49.63 -0.88
C SER A 17 -15.14 -48.48 -0.08
N CYS A 18 -16.39 -48.70 0.35
CA CYS A 18 -17.06 -47.94 1.40
C CYS A 18 -16.58 -48.48 2.76
N GLY A 19 -16.02 -47.62 3.60
CA GLY A 19 -15.78 -47.86 5.03
C GLY A 19 -16.59 -46.88 5.86
N SER A 20 -17.34 -47.41 6.81
CA SER A 20 -18.45 -46.80 7.55
C SER A 20 -18.07 -46.35 8.97
N GLY A 21 -18.63 -45.22 9.42
CA GLY A 21 -18.77 -44.79 10.83
C GLY A 21 -17.83 -43.64 11.26
N ASN A 22 -18.22 -42.58 11.97
CA ASN A 22 -19.46 -42.27 12.69
C ASN A 22 -19.46 -40.76 13.11
N GLN A 23 -20.62 -40.10 12.97
CA GLN A 23 -21.20 -38.97 13.74
C GLN A 23 -20.55 -37.57 13.85
N GLY A 24 -21.40 -36.56 13.58
CA GLY A 24 -21.24 -35.12 13.84
C GLY A 24 -21.78 -34.29 12.67
N ALA A 25 -23.08 -34.32 12.37
CA ALA A 25 -24.07 -33.37 12.87
C ALA A 25 -23.75 -31.89 12.58
N ASP A 26 -24.58 -31.35 11.70
CA ASP A 26 -25.11 -29.99 11.69
C ASP A 26 -24.40 -28.85 10.93
N THR A 27 -25.07 -28.53 9.82
CA THR A 27 -25.44 -27.18 9.35
C THR A 27 -24.33 -26.27 8.84
N ASP A 28 -24.27 -26.22 7.52
CA ASP A 28 -24.56 -25.01 6.72
C ASP A 28 -24.59 -23.71 7.54
N LYS A 29 -23.40 -23.18 7.82
CA LYS A 29 -23.24 -21.76 8.13
C LYS A 29 -23.10 -21.05 6.80
N SER A 30 -24.26 -20.74 6.23
CA SER A 30 -24.52 -19.51 5.49
C SER A 30 -23.54 -18.44 5.98
N THR A 31 -22.69 -18.01 5.05
CA THR A 31 -21.82 -16.86 5.22
C THR A 31 -22.74 -15.66 5.31
N GLU A 32 -23.23 -15.41 6.52
CA GLU A 32 -23.85 -14.16 6.89
C GLU A 32 -22.70 -13.15 7.00
N GLN A 33 -22.32 -12.59 5.84
CA GLN A 33 -21.67 -11.29 5.78
C GLN A 33 -22.60 -10.34 6.54
N LYS A 34 -22.32 -10.17 7.83
CA LYS A 34 -22.52 -8.89 8.48
C LYS A 34 -21.76 -7.90 7.59
N ALA A 35 -22.52 -7.16 6.78
CA ALA A 35 -22.13 -5.84 6.35
C ALA A 35 -21.87 -5.06 7.63
N GLY A 36 -20.64 -5.17 8.13
CA GLY A 36 -20.10 -4.29 9.14
C GLY A 36 -20.16 -2.92 8.51
N GLU A 37 -21.09 -2.12 9.03
CA GLU A 37 -20.99 -0.68 9.17
C GLU A 37 -19.73 -0.15 8.50
N ALA A 38 -19.88 0.43 7.31
CA ALA A 38 -18.80 1.12 6.63
C ALA A 38 -18.36 2.27 7.55
N THR A 39 -17.44 1.96 8.46
CA THR A 39 -16.71 2.95 9.24
C THR A 39 -16.11 3.87 8.20
N VAL A 40 -16.56 5.12 8.17
CA VAL A 40 -16.07 6.15 7.26
C VAL A 40 -14.55 6.19 7.43
N HIS A 41 -13.82 5.60 6.48
CA HIS A 41 -12.37 5.59 6.49
C HIS A 41 -11.91 7.00 6.13
N ASP A 42 -11.39 7.72 7.11
CA ASP A 42 -10.94 9.09 6.97
C ASP A 42 -9.39 9.13 6.93
N PRO A 43 -8.79 9.35 5.75
CA PRO A 43 -7.36 9.60 5.58
C PRO A 43 -6.73 10.57 6.57
N MET A 44 -7.49 11.58 7.04
CA MET A 44 -6.98 12.62 7.94
C MET A 44 -6.93 12.17 9.40
N LYS A 45 -7.43 10.98 9.72
CA LYS A 45 -7.29 10.36 11.05
C LYS A 45 -6.24 9.25 11.05
N ASN A 46 -5.78 8.82 9.88
CA ASN A 46 -4.77 7.78 9.76
C ASN A 46 -3.36 8.38 9.86
N LYS A 47 -2.56 7.89 10.81
CA LYS A 47 -1.14 8.25 10.98
C LYS A 47 -0.17 7.24 10.37
N GLY A 48 -0.68 6.14 9.84
CA GLY A 48 0.12 5.06 9.28
C GLY A 48 0.79 4.19 10.33
N ILE A 49 1.64 3.29 9.83
CA ILE A 49 2.40 2.31 10.60
C ILE A 49 3.87 2.67 10.56
N GLY A 50 4.35 3.37 11.59
CA GLY A 50 5.77 3.71 11.71
C GLY A 50 6.13 4.40 13.02
N PRO A 51 7.37 4.88 13.16
CA PRO A 51 7.88 5.48 14.40
C PRO A 51 7.24 6.84 14.71
N VAL A 52 6.77 7.58 13.70
CA VAL A 52 6.20 8.92 13.89
C VAL A 52 4.75 8.78 14.36
N LYS A 53 4.51 8.98 15.66
CA LYS A 53 3.17 8.86 16.28
C LYS A 53 2.50 10.20 16.53
N ASN A 54 3.28 11.23 16.79
CA ASN A 54 2.81 12.59 17.04
C ASN A 54 3.85 13.54 16.46
N LEU A 55 3.39 14.49 15.66
CA LEU A 55 4.25 15.53 15.11
C LEU A 55 3.59 16.89 15.31
N VAL A 56 4.34 17.81 15.92
CA VAL A 56 3.96 19.21 16.02
C VAL A 56 4.74 19.97 14.96
N ILE A 57 4.03 20.67 14.09
CA ILE A 57 4.61 21.51 13.04
C ILE A 57 4.23 22.97 13.34
N ALA A 58 5.19 23.87 13.21
CA ALA A 58 4.93 25.30 13.35
C ALA A 58 4.03 25.80 12.21
N ASN A 59 3.21 26.82 12.47
CA ASN A 59 2.33 27.39 11.44
C ASN A 59 3.13 28.04 10.30
N GLU A 60 4.24 28.68 10.65
CA GLU A 60 5.16 29.26 9.67
C GLU A 60 6.02 28.17 9.03
N ILE A 61 6.41 28.42 7.78
CA ILE A 61 7.29 27.54 7.02
C ILE A 61 8.73 27.97 7.29
N ASP A 62 9.56 27.00 7.69
CA ASP A 62 11.01 27.18 7.76
C ASP A 62 11.60 26.98 6.36
N MET A 63 11.98 28.10 5.72
CA MET A 63 12.50 28.08 4.35
C MET A 63 13.88 27.43 4.24
N GLU A 64 14.71 27.45 5.29
CA GLU A 64 16.01 26.77 5.26
C GLU A 64 15.81 25.25 5.32
N MET A 65 14.90 24.80 6.16
CA MET A 65 14.49 23.41 6.24
C MET A 65 13.84 22.93 4.94
N ALA A 66 12.95 23.73 4.35
CA ALA A 66 12.33 23.42 3.07
C ALA A 66 13.37 23.30 1.95
N ALA A 67 14.38 24.17 1.89
CA ALA A 67 15.46 24.07 0.90
C ALA A 67 16.24 22.75 1.04
N LYS A 68 16.59 22.34 2.26
CA LYS A 68 17.23 21.03 2.52
C LYS A 68 16.34 19.86 2.09
N GLY A 69 15.03 19.96 2.35
CA GLY A 69 14.04 19.00 1.91
C GLY A 69 13.95 18.86 0.39
N GLU A 70 14.01 19.98 -0.33
CA GLU A 70 14.01 20.01 -1.79
C GLU A 70 15.24 19.30 -2.37
N GLU A 71 16.43 19.52 -1.81
CA GLU A 71 17.66 18.85 -2.23
C GLU A 71 17.53 17.32 -2.10
N ILE A 72 17.05 16.84 -0.95
CA ILE A 72 16.86 15.40 -0.71
C ILE A 72 15.78 14.84 -1.65
N TYR A 73 14.65 15.54 -1.82
CA TYR A 73 13.60 15.13 -2.74
C TYR A 73 14.10 15.00 -4.18
N ASN A 74 14.88 15.99 -4.64
CA ASN A 74 15.47 15.98 -5.98
C ASN A 74 16.41 14.78 -6.18
N LEU A 75 17.17 14.40 -5.16
CA LEU A 75 18.12 13.30 -5.21
C LEU A 75 17.45 11.92 -5.12
N LYS A 76 16.50 11.76 -4.20
CA LYS A 76 15.98 10.44 -3.79
C LYS A 76 14.55 10.15 -4.25
N CYS A 77 13.75 11.15 -4.63
CA CYS A 77 12.31 10.97 -4.87
C CYS A 77 11.87 11.35 -6.30
N LYS A 78 12.54 12.32 -6.94
CA LYS A 78 12.15 12.90 -8.24
C LYS A 78 12.13 11.91 -9.41
N ALA A 79 12.85 10.79 -9.27
CA ALA A 79 12.81 9.70 -10.24
C ALA A 79 11.41 9.09 -10.40
N CYS A 80 10.60 9.10 -9.33
CA CYS A 80 9.27 8.49 -9.30
C CYS A 80 8.14 9.50 -9.08
N HIS A 81 8.42 10.63 -8.41
CA HIS A 81 7.43 11.64 -8.08
C HIS A 81 7.68 12.93 -8.85
N LYS A 82 6.62 13.49 -9.44
CA LYS A 82 6.61 14.88 -9.91
C LYS A 82 5.94 15.74 -8.84
N PRO A 83 6.43 16.95 -8.54
CA PRO A 83 5.88 17.76 -7.45
C PRO A 83 4.38 18.05 -7.58
N THR A 84 3.90 18.28 -8.80
CA THR A 84 2.57 18.84 -9.07
C THR A 84 1.61 17.91 -9.81
N GLU A 85 2.09 16.77 -10.31
CA GLU A 85 1.28 15.87 -11.15
C GLU A 85 1.55 14.40 -10.84
N LYS A 86 0.60 13.53 -11.20
CA LYS A 86 0.78 12.09 -11.08
C LYS A 86 1.86 11.61 -12.04
N PHE A 87 2.70 10.69 -11.59
CA PHE A 87 3.70 10.05 -12.43
C PHE A 87 3.78 8.55 -12.12
N ILE A 88 4.94 8.01 -11.75
CA ILE A 88 5.05 6.66 -11.20
C ILE A 88 4.43 6.63 -9.79
N GLY A 89 4.66 7.69 -9.01
CA GLY A 89 4.04 7.92 -7.72
C GLY A 89 3.13 9.16 -7.69
N PRO A 90 2.41 9.38 -6.57
CA PRO A 90 1.56 10.55 -6.36
C PRO A 90 2.33 11.86 -6.27
N ALA A 91 1.67 12.96 -6.64
CA ALA A 91 2.22 14.30 -6.43
C ALA A 91 2.28 14.64 -4.92
N PRO A 92 3.40 15.18 -4.41
CA PRO A 92 3.50 15.69 -3.04
C PRO A 92 2.78 17.03 -2.84
N LYS A 93 2.54 17.84 -3.87
CA LYS A 93 1.76 19.08 -3.74
C LYS A 93 0.40 18.81 -3.10
N GLY A 94 0.07 19.60 -2.07
CA GLY A 94 -1.17 19.45 -1.30
C GLY A 94 -1.30 18.13 -0.55
N VAL A 95 -0.21 17.39 -0.29
CA VAL A 95 -0.29 16.09 0.41
C VAL A 95 -0.84 16.22 1.83
N LEU A 96 -0.59 17.34 2.50
CA LEU A 96 -1.09 17.61 3.85
C LEU A 96 -2.58 17.96 3.92
N ASP A 97 -3.21 18.24 2.76
CA ASP A 97 -4.67 18.39 2.68
C ASP A 97 -5.39 17.03 2.60
N ARG A 98 -4.64 15.95 2.35
CA ARG A 98 -5.15 14.60 2.08
C ARG A 98 -4.63 13.55 3.06
N ARG A 99 -3.54 13.82 3.77
CA ARG A 99 -2.89 12.89 4.70
C ARG A 99 -2.37 13.64 5.91
N THR A 100 -2.33 12.96 7.05
CA THR A 100 -1.66 13.52 8.24
C THR A 100 -0.15 13.66 8.00
N PRO A 101 0.51 14.63 8.64
CA PRO A 101 1.96 14.78 8.57
C PRO A 101 2.72 13.52 9.00
N GLU A 102 2.22 12.83 10.03
CA GLU A 102 2.80 11.57 10.51
C GLU A 102 2.70 10.46 9.45
N TRP A 103 1.56 10.35 8.76
CA TRP A 103 1.40 9.36 7.70
C TRP A 103 2.38 9.60 6.56
N VAL A 104 2.60 10.86 6.16
CA VAL A 104 3.56 11.21 5.10
C VAL A 104 4.98 10.82 5.50
N MET A 105 5.41 11.16 6.72
CA MET A 105 6.73 10.76 7.20
C MET A 105 6.88 9.24 7.30
N ASN A 106 5.88 8.53 7.85
CA ASN A 106 5.93 7.08 7.92
C ASN A 106 6.00 6.46 6.51
N MET A 107 5.21 6.94 5.54
CA MET A 107 5.29 6.46 4.15
C MET A 107 6.70 6.63 3.55
N ILE A 108 7.42 7.70 3.89
CA ILE A 108 8.80 7.92 3.44
C ILE A 108 9.80 6.99 4.14
N LEU A 109 9.65 6.78 5.44
CA LEU A 109 10.59 6.05 6.28
C LEU A 109 10.52 4.52 6.10
N ASN A 110 9.31 3.98 5.92
CA ASN A 110 9.10 2.54 5.85
C ASN A 110 7.99 2.13 4.85
N PRO A 111 8.11 2.52 3.57
CA PRO A 111 7.06 2.32 2.57
C PRO A 111 6.63 0.86 2.41
N GLU A 112 7.53 -0.11 2.60
CA GLU A 112 7.24 -1.55 2.51
C GLU A 112 6.24 -2.01 3.58
N ILE A 113 6.42 -1.56 4.83
CA ILE A 113 5.52 -1.88 5.94
C ILE A 113 4.18 -1.17 5.74
N MET A 114 4.23 0.11 5.36
CA MET A 114 3.04 0.89 5.04
C MET A 114 2.21 0.20 3.97
N ILE A 115 2.79 -0.12 2.82
CA ILE A 115 2.10 -0.83 1.72
C ILE A 115 1.55 -2.19 2.17
N LYS A 116 2.24 -2.90 3.06
CA LYS A 116 1.80 -4.22 3.53
C LYS A 116 0.68 -4.16 4.56
N GLU A 117 0.59 -3.11 5.37
CA GLU A 117 -0.27 -3.09 6.56
C GLU A 117 -1.29 -1.96 6.52
N ASP A 118 -0.89 -0.76 6.11
CA ASP A 118 -1.73 0.44 6.09
C ASP A 118 -2.75 0.40 4.92
N PRO A 119 -4.06 0.56 5.20
CA PRO A 119 -5.09 0.49 4.16
C PRO A 119 -4.99 1.61 3.11
N ASP A 120 -4.55 2.81 3.51
CA ASP A 120 -4.38 3.93 2.58
C ASP A 120 -3.20 3.71 1.63
N ALA A 121 -2.07 3.21 2.15
CA ALA A 121 -0.91 2.87 1.34
C ALA A 121 -1.21 1.72 0.37
N LYS A 122 -2.00 0.72 0.78
CA LYS A 122 -2.49 -0.36 -0.11
C LYS A 122 -3.36 0.17 -1.24
N ALA A 123 -4.29 1.07 -0.92
CA ALA A 123 -5.15 1.69 -1.92
C ALA A 123 -4.31 2.49 -2.93
N LEU A 124 -3.31 3.24 -2.46
CA LEU A 124 -2.36 3.94 -3.33
C LEU A 124 -1.55 2.98 -4.18
N LEU A 125 -1.07 1.84 -3.65
CA LEU A 125 -0.35 0.85 -4.46
C LEU A 125 -1.21 0.38 -5.65
N ILE A 126 -2.49 0.10 -5.40
CA ILE A 126 -3.43 -0.34 -6.44
C ILE A 126 -3.68 0.78 -7.46
N GLU A 127 -3.91 2.01 -6.99
CA GLU A 127 -4.15 3.18 -7.85
C GLU A 127 -2.95 3.47 -8.77
N TYR A 128 -1.73 3.22 -8.29
CA TYR A 128 -0.48 3.47 -9.02
C TYR A 128 0.07 2.19 -9.68
N ASN A 129 -0.82 1.36 -10.23
CA ASN A 129 -0.49 0.18 -11.06
C ASN A 129 0.44 -0.83 -10.38
N MET A 130 0.29 -1.04 -9.07
CA MET A 130 1.12 -1.95 -8.30
C MET A 130 2.61 -1.58 -8.30
N ALA A 131 2.97 -0.32 -8.57
CA ALA A 131 4.35 0.15 -8.46
C ALA A 131 4.70 0.42 -6.98
N PRO A 132 5.52 -0.42 -6.33
CA PRO A 132 5.85 -0.22 -4.92
C PRO A 132 6.83 0.95 -4.76
N MET A 133 6.61 1.77 -3.73
CA MET A 133 7.60 2.75 -3.30
C MET A 133 8.74 2.01 -2.58
N ALA A 134 9.96 2.08 -3.12
CA ALA A 134 11.13 1.47 -2.50
C ALA A 134 11.68 2.34 -1.35
N ASN A 135 12.18 1.70 -0.29
CA ASN A 135 12.84 2.41 0.81
C ASN A 135 14.14 3.07 0.32
N GLN A 136 14.28 4.38 0.51
CA GLN A 136 15.45 5.17 0.08
C GLN A 136 16.47 5.40 1.20
N GLY A 137 16.35 4.68 2.33
CA GLY A 137 17.22 4.82 3.50
C GLY A 137 17.13 6.21 4.11
N ILE A 138 15.93 6.77 4.18
CA ILE A 138 15.66 8.12 4.69
C ILE A 138 15.66 8.08 6.23
N THR A 139 16.33 9.04 6.87
CA THR A 139 16.25 9.21 8.34
C THR A 139 15.02 10.02 8.74
N GLU A 140 14.62 9.99 10.01
CA GLU A 140 13.49 10.77 10.49
C GLU A 140 13.69 12.28 10.27
N GLU A 141 14.91 12.78 10.44
CA GLU A 141 15.28 14.17 10.19
C GLU A 141 15.19 14.52 8.70
N GLU A 142 15.70 13.66 7.82
CA GLU A 142 15.58 13.83 6.36
C GLU A 142 14.11 13.84 5.92
N ALA A 143 13.28 12.95 6.47
CA ALA A 143 11.84 12.92 6.24
C ALA A 143 11.16 14.20 6.74
N ARG A 144 11.57 14.72 7.90
CA ARG A 144 11.02 15.96 8.47
C ARG A 144 11.31 17.15 7.58
N VAL A 145 12.52 17.28 7.04
CA VAL A 145 12.84 18.41 6.16
C VAL A 145 12.16 18.29 4.79
N MET A 146 12.00 17.08 4.24
CA MET A 146 11.19 16.86 3.04
C MET A 146 9.71 17.20 3.24
N LEU A 147 9.16 16.88 4.42
CA LEU A 147 7.80 17.28 4.77
C LEU A 147 7.65 18.82 4.77
N GLU A 148 8.67 19.54 5.23
CA GLU A 148 8.69 21.01 5.18
C GLU A 148 8.71 21.52 3.75
N TYR A 149 9.51 20.90 2.87
CA TYR A 149 9.48 21.20 1.44
C TYR A 149 8.08 21.01 0.85
N PHE A 150 7.36 19.94 1.20
CA PHE A 150 6.03 19.72 0.66
C PHE A 150 5.01 20.81 1.05
N ARG A 151 5.26 21.55 2.13
CA ARG A 151 4.43 22.71 2.53
C ARG A 151 4.62 23.92 1.64
N THR A 152 5.68 23.96 0.81
CA THR A 152 5.96 25.07 -0.12
C THR A 152 5.37 24.85 -1.52
N LEU A 153 4.84 23.65 -1.79
CA LEU A 153 4.41 23.21 -3.12
C LEU A 153 3.00 23.65 -3.52
#